data_AF-A0A498GCZ6-F1
#
_entry.id   AF-A0A498GCZ6-F1
#
_cell.length_a   1.000
_cell.length_b   1.000
_cell.length_c   1.000
_cell.angle_alpha   90.00
_cell.angle_beta   90.00
_cell.angle_gamma   90.00
#
_symmetry.space_group_name_H-M   'P 1'
#
loop_
_entity.id
_entity.type
_entity.pdbx_description
1 polymer ?
#
loop_
_entity_poly.entity_id
_entity_poly.type
_entity_poly.pdbx_seq_one_letter_code
_entity_poly.pdbx_strand_id
1 'polypeptide(L)'
;MTDEIAPPSIDVPDGWRLVSEEVTAPFDVRVVRIEAHTQIYEDVGLRERLKAATGVERGTTWRFVFASRLRISPATPPSKPLTRLIRDRATSKFVEVLEERGFSDVERADTHRIDVDHTEVAATRFRSQVRVDGRDRPVEAYFAAWPAGEEYLLGGGAYPLTVPEPETFAPESAREELFGMLRSIE
;
A
#
# COMPACT_ATOMS: atom_id res chain seq x y z
N MET A 1 6.86 -29.87 5.55
CA MET A 1 5.93 -29.13 4.70
C MET A 1 5.88 -27.73 5.25
N THR A 2 6.57 -26.78 4.61
CA THR A 2 6.42 -25.37 4.94
C THR A 2 5.00 -25.00 4.53
N ASP A 3 4.16 -24.69 5.51
CA ASP A 3 2.81 -24.21 5.26
C ASP A 3 2.95 -22.78 4.73
N GLU A 4 3.00 -22.65 3.41
CA GLU A 4 3.21 -21.37 2.74
C GLU A 4 2.01 -20.46 3.03
N ILE A 5 2.28 -19.22 3.40
CA ILE A 5 1.24 -18.23 3.67
C ILE A 5 0.48 -17.93 2.37
N ALA A 6 -0.84 -18.12 2.38
CA ALA A 6 -1.65 -17.83 1.20
C ALA A 6 -1.61 -16.33 0.85
N PRO A 7 -1.64 -15.94 -0.44
CA PRO A 7 -1.68 -14.53 -0.83
C PRO A 7 -2.98 -13.87 -0.37
N PRO A 8 -2.96 -12.56 -0.04
CA PRO A 8 -4.19 -11.81 0.17
C PRO A 8 -5.04 -11.76 -1.10
N SER A 9 -6.33 -11.50 -0.97
CA SER A 9 -7.17 -11.04 -2.10
C SER A 9 -7.34 -9.52 -2.03
N ILE A 10 -7.58 -8.89 -3.18
CA ILE A 10 -7.95 -7.48 -3.29
C ILE A 10 -8.74 -7.31 -4.59
N ASP A 11 -9.88 -6.63 -4.52
CA ASP A 11 -10.66 -6.24 -5.68
C ASP A 11 -10.09 -4.94 -6.26
N VAL A 12 -9.53 -5.02 -7.47
CA VAL A 12 -8.90 -3.89 -8.15
C VAL A 12 -9.69 -3.51 -9.40
N PRO A 13 -9.92 -2.21 -9.66
CA PRO A 13 -10.65 -1.78 -10.85
C PRO A 13 -9.97 -2.14 -12.17
N ASP A 14 -10.73 -2.01 -13.26
CA ASP A 14 -10.18 -2.11 -14.60
C ASP A 14 -9.01 -1.14 -14.82
N GLY A 15 -7.94 -1.63 -15.45
CA GLY A 15 -6.70 -0.88 -15.68
C GLY A 15 -5.61 -1.14 -14.64
N TRP A 16 -5.96 -1.67 -13.47
CA TRP A 16 -4.99 -2.10 -12.47
C TRP A 16 -4.42 -3.48 -12.81
N ARG A 17 -3.12 -3.68 -12.60
CA ARG A 17 -2.43 -4.96 -12.87
C ARG A 17 -1.48 -5.31 -11.74
N LEU A 18 -1.43 -6.59 -11.39
CA LEU A 18 -0.42 -7.14 -10.49
C LEU A 18 0.96 -6.99 -11.15
N VAL A 19 1.89 -6.32 -10.47
CA VAL A 19 3.26 -6.09 -10.97
C VAL A 19 4.33 -6.80 -10.15
N SER A 20 4.02 -7.13 -8.89
CA SER A 20 4.91 -7.84 -7.98
C SER A 20 4.06 -8.65 -7.00
N GLU A 21 4.51 -9.88 -6.75
CA GLU A 21 3.99 -10.78 -5.74
C GLU A 21 5.19 -11.45 -5.07
N GLU A 22 5.31 -11.28 -3.75
CA GLU A 22 6.51 -11.66 -3.02
C GLU A 22 6.15 -12.22 -1.64
N VAL A 23 6.84 -13.29 -1.25
CA VAL A 23 6.82 -13.83 0.11
C VAL A 23 8.13 -13.47 0.79
N THR A 24 8.06 -12.74 1.89
CA THR A 24 9.22 -12.30 2.65
C THR A 24 9.06 -12.67 4.13
N ALA A 25 10.16 -12.77 4.87
CA ALA A 25 10.13 -12.81 6.32
C ALA A 25 10.63 -11.46 6.85
N PRO A 26 9.80 -10.40 6.82
CA PRO A 26 10.27 -9.04 7.07
C PRO A 26 10.80 -8.83 8.48
N PHE A 27 10.45 -9.71 9.44
CA PHE A 27 10.89 -9.60 10.82
C PHE A 27 11.25 -10.95 11.44
N ASP A 28 12.45 -11.03 12.01
CA ASP A 28 12.92 -12.13 12.86
C ASP A 28 13.46 -11.51 14.16
N VAL A 29 12.69 -11.59 15.25
CA VAL A 29 13.06 -10.96 16.53
C VAL A 29 12.91 -11.95 17.67
N ARG A 30 14.02 -12.58 18.08
CA ARG A 30 14.31 -13.41 19.29
C ARG A 30 13.32 -14.52 19.70
N VAL A 31 12.03 -14.43 19.40
CA VAL A 31 10.94 -15.33 19.85
C VAL A 31 9.82 -15.47 18.80
N VAL A 32 9.66 -14.52 17.86
CA VAL A 32 8.65 -14.59 16.80
C VAL A 32 9.24 -14.29 15.42
N ARG A 33 8.81 -15.08 14.42
CA ARG A 33 9.02 -14.83 12.99
C ARG A 33 7.72 -14.31 12.39
N ILE A 34 7.82 -13.28 11.55
CA ILE A 34 6.70 -12.76 10.77
C ILE A 34 7.00 -13.05 9.31
N GLU A 35 6.13 -13.82 8.67
CA GLU A 35 6.12 -14.06 7.23
C GLU A 35 5.04 -13.20 6.58
N ALA A 36 5.35 -12.59 5.45
CA ALA A 36 4.48 -11.67 4.73
C ALA A 36 4.33 -12.13 3.29
N HIS A 37 3.11 -12.38 2.85
CA HIS A 37 2.78 -12.52 1.43
C HIS A 37 2.23 -11.18 0.96
N THR A 38 2.91 -10.52 0.03
CA THR A 38 2.54 -9.18 -0.46
C THR A 38 2.25 -9.23 -1.94
N GLN A 39 1.16 -8.59 -2.36
CA GLN A 39 0.82 -8.34 -3.74
C GLN A 39 0.76 -6.83 -3.99
N ILE A 40 1.35 -6.38 -5.10
CA ILE A 40 1.39 -4.97 -5.48
C ILE A 40 0.76 -4.79 -6.85
N TYR A 41 -0.20 -3.89 -6.94
CA TYR A 41 -0.91 -3.53 -8.15
C TYR A 41 -0.62 -2.08 -8.54
N GLU A 42 -0.54 -1.84 -9.84
CA GLU A 42 -0.35 -0.52 -10.42
C GLU A 42 -1.46 -0.18 -11.40
N ASP A 43 -1.81 1.10 -11.47
CA ASP A 43 -2.73 1.62 -12.49
C ASP A 43 -1.99 1.75 -13.83
N VAL A 44 -1.94 0.64 -14.56
CA VAL A 44 -1.29 0.56 -15.87
C VAL A 44 -2.02 1.43 -16.89
N GLY A 45 -3.36 1.54 -16.80
CA GLY A 45 -4.16 2.37 -17.68
C GLY A 45 -3.80 3.85 -17.58
N LEU A 46 -3.69 4.40 -16.36
CA LEU A 46 -3.23 5.77 -16.14
C LEU A 46 -1.78 5.95 -16.59
N ARG A 47 -0.91 4.99 -16.28
CA ARG A 47 0.50 5.03 -16.72
C ARG A 47 0.63 5.14 -18.24
N GLU A 48 -0.17 4.37 -18.99
CA GLU A 48 -0.17 4.40 -20.45
C GLU A 48 -0.69 5.72 -21.02
N ARG A 49 -1.77 6.27 -20.46
CA ARG A 49 -2.28 7.60 -20.85
C ARG A 49 -1.26 8.70 -20.62
N LEU A 50 -0.62 8.70 -19.46
CA LEU A 50 0.42 9.67 -19.11
C LEU A 50 1.65 9.54 -19.99
N LYS A 51 2.05 8.31 -20.33
CA LYS A 51 3.11 8.05 -21.31
C LYS A 51 2.76 8.65 -22.69
N ALA A 52 1.54 8.45 -23.16
CA ALA A 52 1.09 9.00 -24.44
C ALA A 52 1.04 10.54 -24.44
N ALA A 53 0.64 11.15 -23.32
CA ALA A 53 0.54 12.59 -23.15
C ALA A 53 1.91 13.30 -23.05
N THR A 54 2.86 12.70 -22.32
CA THR A 54 4.12 13.37 -21.94
C THR A 54 5.33 12.91 -22.73
N GLY A 55 5.25 11.75 -23.41
CA GLY A 55 6.39 11.13 -24.09
C GLY A 55 7.51 10.64 -23.16
N VAL A 56 7.32 10.74 -21.83
CA VAL A 56 8.31 10.31 -20.84
C VAL A 56 8.18 8.80 -20.62
N GLU A 57 9.07 8.03 -21.24
CA GLU A 57 9.34 6.66 -20.82
C GLU A 57 10.27 6.67 -19.61
N ARG A 58 9.75 6.53 -18.39
CA ARG A 58 10.43 5.83 -17.28
C ARG A 58 9.58 5.69 -16.00
N GLY A 59 9.26 4.44 -15.69
CA GLY A 59 9.77 3.70 -14.53
C GLY A 59 9.35 4.07 -13.10
N THR A 60 8.75 5.23 -12.87
CA THR A 60 8.31 5.58 -11.51
C THR A 60 6.80 5.37 -11.43
N THR A 61 6.36 4.48 -10.55
CA THR A 61 4.95 4.17 -10.36
C THR A 61 4.35 5.15 -9.37
N TRP A 62 3.59 6.13 -9.87
CA TRP A 62 3.04 7.21 -9.03
C TRP A 62 1.72 6.81 -8.37
N ARG A 63 1.06 5.78 -8.90
CA ARG A 63 -0.21 5.25 -8.40
C ARG A 63 -0.11 3.74 -8.22
N PHE A 64 -0.18 3.28 -6.99
CA PHE A 64 -0.14 1.86 -6.65
C PHE A 64 -1.02 1.56 -5.43
N VAL A 65 -1.37 0.29 -5.30
CA VAL A 65 -2.00 -0.29 -4.11
C VAL A 65 -1.28 -1.59 -3.81
N PHE A 66 -1.17 -1.95 -2.55
CA PHE A 66 -0.68 -3.24 -2.12
C PHE A 66 -1.55 -3.81 -1.02
N ALA A 67 -1.60 -5.13 -0.99
CA ALA A 67 -2.17 -5.91 0.09
C ALA A 67 -1.11 -6.87 0.61
N SER A 68 -1.08 -7.10 1.92
CA SER A 68 -0.21 -8.11 2.50
C SER A 68 -0.89 -8.88 3.63
N ARG A 69 -0.74 -10.21 3.59
CA ARG A 69 -1.11 -11.10 4.68
C ARG A 69 0.13 -11.42 5.50
N LEU A 70 0.03 -11.33 6.83
CA LEU A 70 1.09 -11.71 7.76
C LEU A 70 0.71 -12.91 8.61
N ARG A 71 1.65 -13.85 8.69
CA ARG A 71 1.60 -14.98 9.61
C ARG A 71 2.68 -14.84 10.67
N ILE A 72 2.30 -15.08 11.92
CA ILE A 72 3.20 -15.01 13.07
C ILE A 72 3.51 -16.44 13.52
N SER A 73 4.79 -16.77 13.65
CA SER A 73 5.25 -18.07 14.11
C SER A 73 6.13 -17.92 15.36
N PRO A 74 5.82 -18.62 16.48
CA PRO A 74 4.65 -19.47 16.68
C PRO A 74 3.34 -18.68 16.69
N ALA A 75 2.23 -19.35 16.36
CA ALA A 75 0.89 -18.76 16.34
C ALA A 75 0.61 -18.04 17.66
N THR A 76 0.43 -16.71 17.56
CA THR A 76 0.24 -15.83 18.70
C THR A 76 -1.04 -15.02 18.47
N PRO A 77 -2.07 -15.17 19.31
CA PRO A 77 -3.32 -14.43 19.14
C PRO A 77 -3.09 -12.91 19.09
N PRO A 78 -3.86 -12.18 18.27
CA PRO A 78 -3.80 -10.73 18.25
C PRO A 78 -3.99 -10.13 19.64
N SER A 79 -3.13 -9.18 19.99
CA SER A 79 -3.20 -8.43 21.24
C SER A 79 -2.82 -6.98 20.99
N LYS A 80 -3.34 -6.04 21.78
CA LYS A 80 -3.04 -4.60 21.60
C LYS A 80 -1.53 -4.30 21.49
N PRO A 81 -0.63 -4.88 22.31
CA PRO A 81 0.81 -4.69 22.17
C PRO A 81 1.37 -5.23 20.85
N LEU A 82 0.93 -6.42 20.43
CA LEU A 82 1.37 -7.05 19.18
C LEU A 82 0.88 -6.29 17.96
N THR A 83 -0.39 -5.89 17.93
CA THR A 83 -0.96 -5.07 16.86
C THR A 83 -0.23 -3.74 16.73
N ARG A 84 0.11 -3.10 17.85
CA ARG A 84 0.92 -1.87 17.84
C ARG A 84 2.31 -2.11 17.26
N LEU A 85 3.00 -3.17 17.70
CA LEU A 85 4.31 -3.54 17.18
C LEU A 85 4.28 -3.74 15.66
N ILE A 86 3.32 -4.52 15.17
CA ILE A 86 3.15 -4.80 13.74
C ILE A 86 2.88 -3.51 12.98
N ARG A 87 1.97 -2.67 13.46
CA ARG A 87 1.66 -1.39 12.84
C ARG A 87 2.88 -0.47 12.75
N ASP A 88 3.64 -0.32 13.84
CA ASP A 88 4.81 0.55 13.88
C ASP A 88 5.90 0.06 12.90
N ARG A 89 6.11 -1.25 12.85
CA ARG A 89 7.10 -1.88 11.95
C ARG A 89 6.70 -1.83 10.49
N ALA A 90 5.47 -2.21 10.19
CA ALA A 90 4.95 -2.15 8.84
C ALA A 90 4.83 -0.71 8.32
N THR A 91 4.51 0.24 9.20
CA THR A 91 4.58 1.68 8.85
C THR A 91 6.00 2.07 8.44
N SER A 92 7.02 1.64 9.19
CA SER A 92 8.41 1.93 8.86
C SER A 92 8.79 1.32 7.51
N LYS A 93 8.41 0.05 7.26
CA LYS A 93 8.66 -0.60 5.98
C LYS A 93 7.91 0.06 4.82
N PHE A 94 6.70 0.56 5.06
CA PHE A 94 5.94 1.29 4.04
C PHE A 94 6.64 2.58 3.62
N VAL A 95 7.23 3.32 4.57
CA VAL A 95 8.02 4.51 4.25
C VAL A 95 9.25 4.15 3.41
N GLU A 96 9.98 3.09 3.76
CA GLU A 96 11.10 2.58 2.94
C GLU A 96 10.63 2.24 1.51
N VAL A 97 9.48 1.57 1.36
CA VAL A 97 8.91 1.23 0.05
C VAL A 97 8.55 2.47 -0.76
N LEU A 98 8.06 3.53 -0.13
CA LEU A 98 7.84 4.82 -0.80
C LEU A 98 9.18 5.40 -1.29
N GLU A 99 10.22 5.41 -0.45
CA GLU A 99 11.53 5.93 -0.85
C GLU A 99 12.15 5.11 -2.00
N GLU A 100 12.09 3.78 -1.92
CA GLU A 100 12.56 2.85 -2.96
C GLU A 100 11.81 3.04 -4.30
N ARG A 101 10.53 3.42 -4.23
CA ARG A 101 9.69 3.74 -5.40
C ARG A 101 9.91 5.16 -5.95
N GLY A 102 10.87 5.92 -5.38
CA GLY A 102 11.22 7.25 -5.84
C GLY A 102 10.35 8.37 -5.28
N PHE A 103 9.58 8.10 -4.22
CA PHE A 103 8.91 9.15 -3.46
C PHE A 103 9.91 9.83 -2.50
N SER A 104 9.84 11.15 -2.38
CA SER A 104 10.65 11.95 -1.46
C SER A 104 9.78 12.72 -0.46
N ASP A 105 10.42 13.29 0.57
CA ASP A 105 9.77 14.15 1.56
C ASP A 105 8.55 13.49 2.21
N VAL A 106 8.72 12.22 2.60
CA VAL A 106 7.65 11.39 3.17
C VAL A 106 7.35 11.84 4.60
N GLU A 107 6.22 12.51 4.77
CA GLU A 107 5.77 13.06 6.04
C GLU A 107 4.46 12.39 6.48
N ARG A 108 4.42 11.94 7.74
CA ARG A 108 3.17 11.47 8.35
C ARG A 108 2.23 12.66 8.55
N ALA A 109 1.01 12.54 8.03
CA ALA A 109 -0.04 13.53 8.19
C ALA A 109 -1.07 13.04 9.22
N ASP A 110 -2.36 13.11 8.87
CA ASP A 110 -3.48 12.71 9.71
C ASP A 110 -3.82 11.20 9.59
N THR A 111 -4.86 10.76 10.28
CA THR A 111 -5.36 9.37 10.24
C THR A 111 -6.84 9.38 9.89
N HIS A 112 -7.19 8.58 8.89
CA HIS A 112 -8.55 8.34 8.45
C HIS A 112 -9.07 7.01 9.03
N ARG A 113 -10.39 6.88 9.10
CA ARG A 113 -11.06 5.63 9.48
C ARG A 113 -11.71 5.04 8.24
N ILE A 114 -11.45 3.77 8.00
CA ILE A 114 -12.08 2.98 6.93
C ILE A 114 -12.79 1.79 7.57
N ASP A 115 -13.96 1.43 7.05
CA ASP A 115 -14.70 0.24 7.47
C ASP A 115 -14.27 -0.95 6.61
N VAL A 116 -13.55 -1.91 7.20
CA VAL A 116 -13.12 -3.15 6.56
C VAL A 116 -13.87 -4.28 7.26
N ASP A 117 -14.72 -5.00 6.53
CA ASP A 117 -15.59 -6.05 7.09
C ASP A 117 -16.27 -5.65 8.41
N HIS A 118 -16.98 -4.51 8.40
CA HIS A 118 -17.68 -3.95 9.56
C HIS A 118 -16.79 -3.59 10.76
N THR A 119 -15.48 -3.54 10.54
CA THR A 119 -14.48 -3.15 11.54
C THR A 119 -13.85 -1.82 11.18
N GLU A 120 -13.87 -0.87 12.11
CA GLU A 120 -13.24 0.43 11.92
C GLU A 120 -11.70 0.30 12.03
N VAL A 121 -11.01 0.53 10.91
CA VAL A 121 -9.56 0.45 10.79
C VAL A 121 -8.96 1.84 10.59
N ALA A 122 -7.87 2.11 11.31
CA ALA A 122 -7.14 3.38 11.23
C ALA A 122 -6.12 3.37 10.07
N ALA A 123 -6.43 4.10 9.00
CA ALA A 123 -5.54 4.35 7.87
C ALA A 123 -4.71 5.62 8.10
N THR A 124 -3.40 5.47 8.24
CA THR A 124 -2.47 6.60 8.35
C THR A 124 -2.26 7.22 6.99
N ARG A 125 -2.42 8.54 6.88
CA ARG A 125 -2.05 9.32 5.69
C ARG A 125 -0.59 9.76 5.77
N PHE A 126 0.09 9.68 4.63
CA PHE A 126 1.38 10.27 4.37
C PHE A 126 1.27 11.24 3.21
N ARG A 127 2.06 12.30 3.28
CA ARG A 127 2.30 13.21 2.16
C ARG A 127 3.71 12.96 1.67
N SER A 128 3.90 12.98 0.37
CA SER A 128 5.20 12.85 -0.25
C SER A 128 5.20 13.58 -1.58
N GLN A 129 6.34 13.56 -2.26
CA GLN A 129 6.47 14.06 -3.61
C GLN A 129 7.03 12.97 -4.51
N VAL A 130 6.71 13.02 -5.78
CA VAL A 130 7.32 12.17 -6.81
C VAL A 130 7.75 13.01 -7.99
N ARG A 131 8.93 12.73 -8.53
CA ARG A 131 9.46 13.48 -9.67
C ARG A 131 8.89 12.92 -10.98
N VAL A 132 8.22 13.80 -11.71
CA VAL A 132 7.52 13.50 -12.97
C VAL A 132 7.85 14.58 -13.97
N ASP A 133 8.36 14.19 -15.15
CA ASP A 133 8.70 15.15 -16.20
C ASP A 133 9.62 16.27 -15.67
N GLY A 134 10.58 15.89 -14.81
CA GLY A 134 11.50 16.80 -14.14
C GLY A 134 10.87 17.73 -13.10
N ARG A 135 9.58 17.56 -12.76
CA ARG A 135 8.86 18.38 -11.77
C ARG A 135 8.40 17.54 -10.60
N ASP A 136 8.48 18.10 -9.40
CA ASP A 136 7.99 17.44 -8.20
C ASP A 136 6.47 17.59 -8.13
N ARG A 137 5.79 16.45 -7.96
CA ARG A 137 4.33 16.37 -7.91
C ARG A 137 3.92 15.85 -6.54
N PRO A 138 2.98 16.52 -5.85
CA PRO A 138 2.52 16.07 -4.56
C PRO A 138 1.75 14.76 -4.68
N VAL A 139 1.96 13.90 -3.69
CA VAL A 139 1.39 12.56 -3.58
C VAL A 139 0.79 12.40 -2.20
N GLU A 140 -0.32 11.67 -2.15
CA GLU A 140 -0.82 11.11 -0.91
C GLU A 140 -0.67 9.61 -0.91
N ALA A 141 -0.31 9.09 0.25
CA ALA A 141 -0.24 7.66 0.48
C ALA A 141 -0.99 7.30 1.75
N TYR A 142 -1.59 6.11 1.79
CA TYR A 142 -2.30 5.60 2.94
C TYR A 142 -1.77 4.23 3.31
N PHE A 143 -1.76 3.96 4.62
CA PHE A 143 -1.35 2.68 5.17
C PHE A 143 -2.23 2.28 6.36
N ALA A 144 -2.75 1.07 6.32
CA ALA A 144 -3.57 0.46 7.34
C ALA A 144 -3.10 -0.97 7.63
N ALA A 145 -3.24 -1.39 8.88
CA ALA A 145 -2.97 -2.76 9.32
C ALA A 145 -4.01 -3.15 10.37
N TRP A 146 -4.57 -4.35 10.26
CA TRP A 146 -5.63 -4.84 11.14
C TRP A 146 -5.51 -6.35 11.36
N PRO A 147 -6.01 -6.87 12.49
CA PRO A 147 -6.08 -8.31 12.73
C PRO A 147 -7.13 -8.96 11.82
N ALA A 148 -6.83 -10.18 11.35
CA ALA A 148 -7.73 -11.01 10.56
C ALA A 148 -7.63 -12.46 11.06
N GLY A 149 -8.55 -12.87 11.93
CA GLY A 149 -8.44 -14.14 12.64
C GLY A 149 -7.19 -14.21 13.53
N GLU A 150 -6.31 -15.18 13.28
CA GLU A 150 -5.02 -15.34 13.97
C GLU A 150 -3.85 -14.64 13.23
N GLU A 151 -4.14 -14.05 12.06
CA GLU A 151 -3.20 -13.40 11.18
C GLU A 151 -3.41 -11.87 11.20
N TYR A 152 -2.63 -11.15 10.39
CA TYR A 152 -2.82 -9.73 10.14
C TYR A 152 -2.93 -9.44 8.66
N LEU A 153 -3.81 -8.51 8.30
CA LEU A 153 -3.88 -7.94 6.96
C LEU A 153 -3.36 -6.51 6.98
N LEU A 154 -2.71 -6.15 5.89
CA LEU A 154 -2.15 -4.84 5.66
C LEU A 154 -2.59 -4.38 4.28
N GLY A 155 -2.88 -3.10 4.20
CA GLY A 155 -3.24 -2.49 2.96
C GLY A 155 -2.69 -1.08 2.90
N GLY A 156 -2.22 -0.68 1.73
CA GLY A 156 -1.83 0.69 1.50
C GLY A 156 -1.65 0.98 0.03
N GLY A 157 -1.30 2.22 -0.26
CA GLY A 157 -1.12 2.66 -1.63
C GLY A 157 -0.82 4.14 -1.69
N ALA A 158 -0.48 4.61 -2.87
CA ALA A 158 -0.22 6.02 -3.15
C ALA A 158 -0.94 6.46 -4.41
N TYR A 159 -1.28 7.74 -4.48
CA TYR A 159 -1.81 8.38 -5.68
C TYR A 159 -1.35 9.84 -5.76
N PRO A 160 -1.15 10.38 -6.97
CA PRO A 160 -0.77 11.78 -7.15
C PRO A 160 -1.94 12.71 -6.84
N LEU A 161 -1.66 13.93 -6.41
CA LEU A 161 -2.67 14.99 -6.29
C LEU A 161 -2.82 15.80 -7.58
N THR A 162 -1.85 15.69 -8.49
CA THR A 162 -1.87 16.33 -9.80
C THR A 162 -1.17 15.46 -10.83
N VAL A 163 -1.64 15.47 -12.06
CA VAL A 163 -0.98 14.81 -13.20
C VAL A 163 -0.54 15.84 -14.24
N PRO A 164 0.47 15.52 -15.08
CA PRO A 164 0.81 16.32 -16.25
C PRO A 164 -0.38 16.55 -17.19
N GLU A 165 -0.47 17.76 -17.75
CA GLU A 165 -1.41 18.09 -18.82
C GLU A 165 -1.16 17.24 -20.08
N PRO A 166 -2.19 16.96 -20.91
CA PRO A 166 -3.58 17.41 -20.78
C PRO A 166 -4.47 16.51 -19.90
N GLU A 167 -3.90 15.50 -19.22
CA GLU A 167 -4.68 14.59 -18.39
C GLU A 167 -5.29 15.33 -17.19
N THR A 168 -6.53 14.98 -16.87
CA THR A 168 -7.23 15.47 -15.68
C THR A 168 -7.27 14.37 -14.63
N PHE A 169 -7.01 14.73 -13.38
CA PHE A 169 -7.03 13.80 -12.26
C PHE A 169 -7.86 14.38 -11.11
N ALA A 170 -8.76 13.57 -10.55
CA ALA A 170 -9.62 13.93 -9.42
C ALA A 170 -9.10 13.23 -8.14
N PRO A 171 -8.33 13.92 -7.28
CA PRO A 171 -7.71 13.30 -6.11
C PRO A 171 -8.70 12.71 -5.12
N GLU A 172 -9.87 13.32 -4.96
CA GLU A 172 -10.93 12.82 -4.10
C GLU A 172 -11.46 11.47 -4.58
N SER A 173 -11.71 11.34 -5.89
CA SER A 173 -12.11 10.07 -6.50
C SER A 173 -11.01 9.02 -6.39
N ALA A 174 -9.74 9.41 -6.55
CA ALA A 174 -8.62 8.50 -6.37
C ALA A 174 -8.47 7.99 -4.93
N ARG A 175 -8.74 8.86 -3.94
CA ARG A 175 -8.79 8.48 -2.52
C ARG A 175 -9.92 7.50 -2.25
N GLU A 176 -11.12 7.78 -2.77
CA GLU A 176 -12.28 6.91 -2.60
C GLU A 176 -12.06 5.54 -3.25
N GLU A 177 -11.46 5.51 -4.44
CA GLU A 177 -11.06 4.27 -5.12
C GLU A 177 -10.01 3.49 -4.32
N LEU A 178 -8.97 4.17 -3.81
CA LEU A 178 -7.99 3.55 -2.93
C LEU A 178 -8.66 2.93 -1.70
N PHE A 179 -9.53 3.68 -1.02
CA PHE A 179 -10.25 3.16 0.13
C PHE A 179 -11.17 2.01 -0.24
N GLY A 180 -11.83 2.04 -1.41
CA GLY A 180 -12.59 0.92 -1.94
C GLY A 180 -11.74 -0.36 -2.02
N MET A 181 -10.56 -0.26 -2.64
CA MET A 181 -9.62 -1.37 -2.74
C MET A 181 -9.15 -1.86 -1.36
N LEU A 182 -8.80 -0.96 -0.43
CA LEU A 182 -8.38 -1.34 0.92
C LEU A 182 -9.47 -2.09 1.71
N ARG A 183 -10.74 -1.76 1.48
CA ARG A 183 -11.89 -2.43 2.13
C ARG A 183 -12.16 -3.83 1.58
N SER A 184 -11.69 -4.12 0.37
CA SER A 184 -11.86 -5.42 -0.29
C SER A 184 -10.78 -6.45 0.07
N ILE A 185 -9.81 -6.07 0.91
CA ILE A 185 -8.68 -6.94 1.24
C ILE A 185 -9.11 -8.04 2.23
N GLU A 186 -8.85 -9.29 1.87
CA GLU A 186 -9.11 -10.50 2.69
C GLU A 186 -7.90 -11.45 2.74
#